data_AF-A0A1H0SCB8-F1
#
_entry.id   AF-A0A1H0SCB8-F1
#
_cell.length_a   1.000
_cell.length_b   1.000
_cell.length_c   1.000
_cell.angle_alpha   90.00
_cell.angle_beta   90.00
_cell.angle_gamma   90.00
#
_symmetry.space_group_name_H-M   'P 1'
#
loop_
_entity.id
_entity.type
_entity.pdbx_description
1 polymer ?
#
loop_
_entity_poly.entity_id
_entity_poly.type
_entity_poly.pdbx_seq_one_letter_code
_entity_poly.pdbx_strand_id
1 'polypeptide(L)'
;MAEEHTQTLRPPPPLPGRLLALGPIVYVGTGLWFLAAVALLIADTVPRVWLWTAVSGTALGIVGALIMFWQRRASLRGSKGAQKVD
;
A
#
# COMPACT_ATOMS: atom_id res chain seq x y z
N MET A 1 -43.53 -8.30 25.06
CA MET A 1 -42.20 -7.98 25.62
C MET A 1 -41.21 -8.68 24.71
N ALA A 2 -40.49 -7.91 23.90
CA ALA A 2 -39.73 -8.42 22.76
C ALA A 2 -38.47 -9.18 23.22
N GLU A 3 -38.28 -10.38 22.67
CA GLU A 3 -37.08 -11.19 22.86
C GLU A 3 -35.89 -10.47 22.21
N GLU A 4 -34.98 -9.97 23.04
CA GLU A 4 -33.76 -9.29 22.59
C GLU A 4 -32.77 -10.34 22.06
N HIS A 5 -32.91 -10.71 20.79
CA HIS A 5 -31.97 -11.55 20.07
C HIS A 5 -30.61 -10.83 19.94
N THR A 6 -29.78 -10.92 20.98
CA THR A 6 -28.38 -10.52 20.92
C THR A 6 -27.63 -11.55 20.06
N GLN A 7 -27.68 -11.40 18.73
CA GLN A 7 -26.87 -12.22 17.85
C GLN A 7 -25.39 -11.91 18.12
N THR A 8 -24.73 -12.84 18.80
CA THR A 8 -23.28 -12.85 18.96
C THR A 8 -22.66 -13.10 17.58
N LEU A 9 -22.33 -12.03 16.87
CA LEU A 9 -21.72 -12.09 15.54
C LEU A 9 -20.41 -12.88 15.64
N ARG A 10 -20.35 -14.03 14.98
CA ARG A 10 -19.14 -14.85 14.89
C ARG A 10 -18.02 -14.00 14.27
N PRO A 11 -16.81 -13.98 14.84
CA PRO A 11 -15.71 -13.22 14.26
C PRO A 11 -15.43 -13.69 12.83
N PRO A 12 -15.25 -12.75 11.87
CA PRO A 12 -15.01 -13.11 10.49
C PRO A 12 -13.70 -13.91 10.38
N PRO A 13 -13.65 -14.89 9.47
CA PRO A 13 -12.44 -15.68 9.26
C PRO A 13 -11.27 -14.75 8.89
N PRO A 14 -10.04 -15.04 9.36
CA PRO A 14 -8.89 -14.20 9.07
C PRO A 14 -8.66 -14.12 7.57
N LEU A 15 -8.59 -12.90 7.03
CA LEU A 15 -8.35 -12.72 5.60
C LEU A 15 -6.97 -13.30 5.22
N PRO A 16 -6.87 -14.04 4.10
CA PRO A 16 -5.60 -14.58 3.62
C PRO A 16 -4.59 -13.44 3.43
N GLY A 17 -3.44 -13.52 4.11
CA GLY A 17 -2.41 -12.47 4.05
C GLY A 17 -1.91 -12.15 2.64
N ARG A 18 -2.05 -13.10 1.70
CA ARG A 18 -1.74 -12.90 0.27
C ARG A 18 -2.64 -11.87 -0.41
N LEU A 19 -3.92 -11.78 -0.05
CA LEU A 19 -4.84 -10.79 -0.61
C LEU A 19 -4.55 -9.39 -0.06
N LEU A 20 -3.95 -9.29 1.14
CA LEU A 20 -3.56 -8.02 1.77
C LEU A 20 -2.15 -7.57 1.38
N ALA A 21 -1.40 -8.39 0.65
CA ALA A 21 -0.04 -8.09 0.23
C ALA A 21 -0.04 -7.15 -1.00
N LEU A 22 -0.46 -5.90 -0.81
CA LEU A 22 -0.43 -4.88 -1.85
C LEU A 22 1.00 -4.36 -2.13
N GLY A 23 1.91 -4.49 -1.15
CA GLY A 23 3.28 -4.01 -1.23
C GLY A 23 4.06 -4.47 -2.47
N PRO A 24 4.13 -5.79 -2.79
CA PRO A 24 4.82 -6.29 -3.98
C PRO A 24 4.38 -5.61 -5.28
N ILE A 25 3.07 -5.38 -5.47
CA ILE A 25 2.53 -4.75 -6.68
C ILE A 25 3.02 -3.30 -6.77
N VAL A 26 3.00 -2.57 -5.66
CA VAL A 26 3.49 -1.17 -5.62
C VAL A 26 4.98 -1.12 -5.90
N TYR A 27 5.79 -2.00 -5.33
CA TYR A 27 7.24 -2.01 -5.57
C TYR A 27 7.58 -2.34 -7.04
N VAL A 28 6.91 -3.35 -7.62
CA VAL A 28 7.12 -3.72 -9.03
C VAL A 28 6.68 -2.58 -9.95
N GLY A 29 5.51 -1.99 -9.73
CA GLY A 29 5.02 -0.87 -10.53
C GLY A 29 5.92 0.37 -10.42
N THR A 30 6.37 0.70 -9.21
CA THR A 30 7.30 1.82 -8.97
C THR A 30 8.63 1.58 -9.66
N GLY A 31 9.19 0.36 -9.55
CA GLY A 31 10.43 -0.02 -10.21
C GLY A 31 10.32 0.04 -11.73
N LEU A 32 9.20 -0.42 -12.30
CA LEU A 32 8.95 -0.36 -13.73
C LEU A 32 8.89 1.09 -14.24
N TRP A 33 8.17 1.96 -13.54
CA TRP A 33 8.12 3.39 -13.88
C TRP A 33 9.48 4.07 -13.76
N PHE A 34 10.27 3.72 -12.76
CA PHE A 34 11.63 4.25 -12.59
C PHE A 34 12.55 3.81 -13.73
N LEU A 35 12.53 2.52 -14.08
CA LEU A 35 13.30 2.00 -15.22
C LEU A 35 12.88 2.68 -16.54
N ALA A 36 11.57 2.90 -16.74
CA ALA A 36 11.08 3.64 -17.89
C ALA A 36 11.58 5.09 -17.91
N ALA A 37 11.58 5.78 -16.76
CA ALA A 37 12.11 7.14 -16.65
C ALA A 37 13.61 7.20 -17.00
N VAL A 38 14.41 6.25 -16.50
CA VAL A 38 15.85 6.14 -16.83
C VAL A 38 16.04 5.88 -18.33
N ALA A 39 15.30 4.95 -18.91
CA ALA A 39 15.38 4.67 -20.34
C ALA A 39 15.02 5.89 -21.20
N LEU A 40 13.99 6.65 -20.79
CA LEU A 40 13.56 7.87 -21.48
C LEU A 40 14.50 9.06 -21.30
N LEU A 41 15.30 9.10 -20.22
CA LEU A 41 16.38 10.09 -20.08
C LEU A 41 17.53 9.82 -21.05
N ILE A 42 17.77 8.55 -21.38
CA ILE A 42 18.83 8.12 -22.31
C ILE A 42 18.34 8.27 -23.77
N ALA A 43 17.06 8.01 -24.02
CA ALA A 43 16.46 8.10 -25.34
C ALA A 43 16.00 9.53 -25.67
N ASP A 44 16.72 10.23 -26.54
CA ASP A 44 16.39 11.61 -26.97
C ASP A 44 15.29 11.69 -28.05
N THR A 45 14.79 10.55 -28.52
CA THR A 45 13.83 10.48 -29.63
C THR A 45 12.36 10.48 -29.19
N VAL A 46 12.10 10.42 -27.88
CA VAL A 46 10.74 10.24 -27.34
C VAL A 46 10.19 11.58 -26.81
N PRO A 47 8.89 11.90 -27.05
CA PRO A 47 8.29 13.11 -26.52
C PRO A 47 8.42 13.22 -24.99
N ARG A 48 8.84 14.40 -24.52
CA ARG A 48 9.12 14.68 -23.10
C ARG A 48 7.93 14.44 -22.16
N VAL A 49 6.70 14.39 -22.67
CA VAL A 49 5.52 14.00 -21.90
C VAL A 49 5.66 12.59 -21.30
N TRP A 50 6.23 11.63 -22.01
CA TRP A 50 6.41 10.26 -21.51
C TRP A 50 7.40 10.21 -20.35
N LEU A 51 8.45 11.03 -20.41
CA LEU A 51 9.41 11.16 -19.31
C LEU A 51 8.70 11.68 -18.05
N TRP A 52 7.94 12.76 -18.17
CA TRP A 52 7.20 13.32 -17.03
C TRP A 52 6.12 12.39 -16.50
N THR A 53 5.48 11.60 -17.35
CA THR A 53 4.57 10.53 -16.93
C THR A 53 5.31 9.48 -16.11
N ALA A 54 6.48 9.02 -16.58
CA ALA A 54 7.26 8.00 -15.87
C ALA A 54 7.83 8.50 -14.53
N VAL A 55 8.30 9.74 -14.50
CA VAL A 55 8.72 10.42 -13.27
C VAL A 55 7.55 10.55 -12.29
N SER A 56 6.37 10.95 -12.77
CA SER A 56 5.17 11.07 -11.92
C SER A 56 4.72 9.71 -11.38
N GLY A 57 4.73 8.66 -12.20
CA GLY A 57 4.42 7.29 -11.77
C GLY A 57 5.40 6.78 -10.71
N THR A 58 6.69 7.08 -10.88
CA THR A 58 7.72 6.76 -9.88
C THR A 58 7.48 7.51 -8.56
N ALA A 59 7.24 8.82 -8.63
CA ALA A 59 6.98 9.65 -7.46
C ALA A 59 5.74 9.18 -6.68
N LEU A 60 4.65 8.89 -7.40
CA LEU A 60 3.43 8.36 -6.79
C LEU A 60 3.66 7.00 -6.13
N GLY A 61 4.44 6.13 -6.78
CA GLY A 61 4.84 4.84 -6.22
C GLY A 61 5.64 4.95 -4.92
N ILE A 62 6.60 5.89 -4.85
CA ILE A 62 7.36 6.19 -3.63
C ILE A 62 6.44 6.69 -2.52
N VAL A 63 5.53 7.62 -2.82
CA VAL A 63 4.55 8.12 -1.84
C VAL A 63 3.68 6.98 -1.31
N GLY A 64 3.16 6.12 -2.19
CA GLY A 64 2.39 4.94 -1.80
C GLY A 64 3.17 4.00 -0.87
N ALA A 65 4.43 3.71 -1.21
CA ALA A 65 5.30 2.87 -0.39
C ALA A 65 5.59 3.49 0.99
N LEU A 66 5.82 4.81 1.07
CA LEU A 66 6.02 5.52 2.33
C LEU A 66 4.79 5.44 3.24
N ILE A 67 3.59 5.59 2.67
CA ILE A 67 2.33 5.45 3.42
C ILE A 67 2.18 4.03 3.95
N MET A 68 2.41 3.00 3.12
CA MET A 68 2.34 1.61 3.56
C MET A 68 3.32 1.30 4.69
N PHE A 69 4.52 1.86 4.60
CA PHE A 69 5.53 1.72 5.65
C PHE A 69 5.11 2.40 6.96
N TRP A 70 4.52 3.60 6.87
CA TRP A 70 3.98 4.30 8.02
C TRP A 70 2.80 3.55 8.64
N GLN A 71 1.88 3.03 7.83
CA GLN A 71 0.77 2.18 8.28
C GLN A 71 1.27 0.93 9.01
N ARG A 72 2.29 0.25 8.47
CA ARG A 72 2.88 -0.93 9.10
C ARG A 72 3.52 -0.59 10.44
N ARG A 73 4.22 0.55 10.54
CA ARG A 73 4.76 1.05 11.81
C ARG A 73 3.67 1.43 12.81
N ALA A 74 2.58 2.06 12.36
CA ALA A 74 1.45 2.43 13.20
C ALA A 74 0.73 1.19 13.76
N SER A 75 0.51 0.15 12.94
CA SER A 75 -0.05 -1.13 13.38
C SER A 75 0.79 -1.78 14.49
N LEU A 76 2.12 -1.82 14.31
CA LEU A 76 3.04 -2.35 15.33
C LEU A 76 3.06 -1.52 16.62
N ARG A 77 2.87 -0.20 16.53
CA ARG A 77 2.80 0.71 17.68
C ARG A 77 1.48 0.59 18.43
N GLY A 78 0.35 0.49 17.72
CA GLY A 78 -0.98 0.33 18.31
C GLY A 78 -1.13 -0.98 19.09
N SER A 79 -0.43 -2.04 18.66
CA SER A 79 -0.40 -3.31 19.39
C SER A 79 0.18 -3.20 20.81
N LYS A 80 1.00 -2.18 21.11
CA LYS A 80 1.53 -1.92 22.46
C LYS A 80 0.59 -1.11 23.37
N GLY A 81 -0.38 -0.39 22.80
CA GLY A 81 -1.32 0.46 23.55
C GLY A 81 -2.62 -0.22 23.95
N ALA A 82 -2.98 -1.34 23.30
CA ALA A 82 -4.23 -2.08 23.56
C ALA A 82 -4.14 -3.00 24.80
N GLN A 83 -2.97 -3.10 25.42
CA GLN A 83 -2.72 -3.95 26.59
C GLN A 83 -2.95 -3.15 27.88
N LYS A 84 -4.13 -2.54 28.02
CA LYS A 84 -4.62 -2.06 29.30
C LYS A 84 -5.55 -3.14 29.85
N VAL A 85 -4.94 -4.07 30.58
CA VAL A 85 -5.63 -4.99 31.48
C VAL A 85 -5.50 -4.36 32.85
N ASP A 86 -6.55 -3.64 33.26
CA ASP A 86 -6.85 -3.35 34.67
C ASP A 86 -8.22 -4.00 34.96
#